data_AF-A0A9D7N195-F1
#
_entry.id   AF-A0A9D7N195-F1
#
_cell.length_a   1.000
_cell.length_b   1.000
_cell.length_c   1.000
_cell.angle_alpha   90.00
_cell.angle_beta   90.00
_cell.angle_gamma   90.00
#
_symmetry.space_group_name_H-M   'P 1'
#
loop_
_entity.id
_entity.type
_entity.pdbx_description
1 polymer ?
#
loop_
_entity_poly.entity_id
_entity_poly.type
_entity_poly.pdbx_seq_one_letter_code
_entity_poly.pdbx_strand_id
1 'polypeptide(L)'
;MRTSARGYESGTRRRGTRGFTLLELMVVMAILATLFGLGTGLFSSISVGARGAVGMVRSLLRATREQAVSSQTPARLELDATRGRATGYHFLDIGQWHFESSLEKSWPADPQGSPPPTAGPFWGYDSGAAIELQASGVRAEQSGGAPGGYAAFESGGRLVYPLAGRRAFQTDDGFGIAFSARLPEEASGLLALRPRSFELALTRRGGLLGRVFLASRPGEEEEGRTASRPAGELTLKSGPGVVVPERWMRLELDFDGRVARLLVDGRVVAREILSAPARLAVNDGSDLLIGEGLSNAWDLDDLELRRIASIGPVELPEGLGFSELRGDAAPATEISIHFAADGSLDPLFHRRPVRVALREDEAEGRERRSAFVIGLLGTVQEVVE
;
A
#
# COMPACT_ATOMS: atom_id res chain seq x y z
N MET A 1 70.90 3.22 14.09
CA MET A 1 70.44 3.53 12.72
C MET A 1 69.48 4.72 12.84
N ARG A 2 69.92 5.96 13.06
CA ARG A 2 70.52 6.98 12.17
C ARG A 2 69.78 7.22 10.83
N THR A 3 69.38 8.49 10.66
CA THR A 3 69.07 9.28 9.44
C THR A 3 67.80 8.89 8.67
N SER A 4 66.96 9.80 8.15
CA SER A 4 67.19 11.19 7.74
C SER A 4 65.90 12.02 7.79
N ALA A 5 66.02 13.25 8.28
CA ALA A 5 65.06 14.33 8.08
C ALA A 5 65.11 14.83 6.62
N ARG A 6 63.95 15.00 5.98
CA ARG A 6 63.78 15.85 4.79
C ARG A 6 62.85 17.00 5.15
N GLY A 7 63.41 18.21 5.12
CA GLY A 7 62.66 19.45 5.23
C GLY A 7 61.83 19.67 3.97
N TYR A 8 60.56 20.00 4.17
CA TYR A 8 59.75 20.67 3.16
C TYR A 8 59.73 22.16 3.52
N GLU A 9 60.46 22.95 2.76
CA GLU A 9 60.36 24.41 2.79
C GLU A 9 58.99 24.82 2.23
N SER A 10 58.06 25.14 3.12
CA SER A 10 56.78 25.75 2.77
C SER A 10 57.00 27.23 2.45
N GLY A 11 57.28 27.53 1.18
CA GLY A 11 57.29 28.88 0.63
C GLY A 11 55.87 29.45 0.54
N THR A 12 55.34 29.99 1.64
CA THR A 12 54.08 30.73 1.66
C THR A 12 54.29 32.12 1.03
N ARG A 13 54.16 32.20 -0.30
CA ARG A 13 53.98 33.50 -0.98
C ARG A 13 52.70 34.14 -0.44
N ARG A 14 52.85 35.16 0.42
CA ARG A 14 51.77 36.06 0.81
C ARG A 14 51.21 36.73 -0.45
N ARG A 15 50.13 36.16 -1.01
CA ARG A 15 49.28 36.86 -1.96
C ARG A 15 48.68 38.05 -1.22
N GLY A 16 49.06 39.25 -1.62
CA GLY A 16 48.44 40.47 -1.12
C GLY A 16 46.94 40.39 -1.31
N THR A 17 46.20 40.35 -0.21
CA THR A 17 44.76 40.52 -0.16
C THR A 17 44.45 41.94 -0.62
N ARG A 18 44.24 42.12 -1.93
CA ARG A 18 43.58 43.30 -2.48
C ARG A 18 42.15 43.26 -1.96
N GLY A 19 41.83 44.15 -1.01
CA GLY A 19 40.47 44.32 -0.52
C GLY A 19 39.59 44.76 -1.69
N PHE A 20 38.50 44.02 -1.92
CA PHE A 20 37.48 44.41 -2.88
C PHE A 20 36.95 45.79 -2.51
N THR A 21 36.93 46.70 -3.47
CA THR A 21 36.37 48.04 -3.22
C THR A 21 34.87 47.91 -3.04
N LEU A 22 34.28 48.74 -2.17
CA LEU A 22 32.85 48.67 -1.87
C LEU A 22 31.98 48.80 -3.14
N LEU A 23 32.46 49.55 -4.13
CA LEU A 23 31.85 49.70 -5.45
C LEU A 23 31.85 48.39 -6.25
N GLU A 24 32.91 47.59 -6.17
CA GLU A 24 33.03 46.30 -6.84
C GLU A 24 32.03 45.28 -6.28
N LEU A 25 31.84 45.28 -4.95
CA LEU A 25 30.81 44.46 -4.30
C LEU A 25 29.39 44.88 -4.72
N MET A 26 29.12 46.18 -4.87
CA MET A 26 27.82 46.66 -5.34
C MET A 26 27.54 46.25 -6.79
N VAL A 27 28.54 46.34 -7.68
CA VAL A 27 28.40 45.92 -9.08
C VAL A 27 28.17 44.42 -9.19
N VAL A 28 28.90 43.60 -8.42
CA VAL A 28 28.69 42.15 -8.39
C VAL A 28 27.27 41.80 -7.95
N MET A 29 26.76 42.43 -6.88
CA MET A 29 25.39 42.19 -6.42
C MET A 29 24.33 42.64 -7.43
N ALA A 30 24.56 43.74 -8.15
CA ALA A 30 23.66 44.21 -9.20
C ALA A 30 23.63 43.25 -10.41
N ILE A 31 24.79 42.75 -10.85
CA ILE A 31 24.87 41.74 -11.91
C ILE A 31 24.20 40.44 -11.47
N LEU A 32 24.45 39.97 -10.25
CA LEU A 32 23.80 38.77 -9.71
C LEU A 32 22.27 38.94 -9.63
N ALA A 33 21.78 40.07 -9.11
CA ALA A 33 20.34 40.35 -9.05
C ALA A 33 19.69 40.38 -10.44
N THR A 34 20.39 40.91 -11.44
CA THR A 34 19.91 40.96 -12.83
C THR A 34 19.89 39.57 -13.47
N LEU A 35 20.94 38.76 -13.23
CA LEU A 35 21.02 37.37 -13.70
C LEU A 35 19.95 36.51 -13.02
N PHE A 36 19.70 36.69 -11.72
CA PHE A 36 18.63 35.99 -11.02
C PHE A 36 17.24 36.45 -11.48
N GLY A 37 17.03 37.75 -11.72
CA GLY A 37 15.75 38.27 -12.22
C GLY A 37 15.43 37.83 -13.65
N LEU A 38 16.44 37.75 -14.53
CA LEU A 38 16.27 37.21 -15.89
C LEU A 38 16.13 35.68 -15.88
N GLY A 39 16.84 34.99 -14.98
CA GLY A 39 16.76 33.55 -14.83
C GLY A 39 15.37 33.10 -14.42
N THR A 40 14.77 33.70 -13.40
CA THR A 40 13.43 33.32 -12.91
C THR A 40 12.31 33.59 -13.91
N GLY A 41 12.43 34.64 -14.74
CA GLY A 41 11.45 34.96 -15.79
C GLY A 41 11.46 34.00 -16.99
N LEU A 42 12.60 33.37 -17.30
CA LEU A 42 12.67 32.38 -18.38
C LEU A 42 12.08 31.03 -17.97
N PHE A 43 12.18 30.65 -16.69
CA PHE A 43 11.60 29.40 -16.21
C PHE A 43 10.07 29.46 -16.02
N SER A 44 9.47 30.65 -15.84
CA SER A 44 8.02 30.77 -15.76
C SER A 44 7.30 30.62 -17.10
N SER A 45 8.01 30.75 -18.23
CA SER A 45 7.44 30.62 -19.58
C SER A 45 7.65 29.25 -20.23
N ILE A 46 8.46 28.38 -19.61
CA ILE A 46 8.47 26.96 -19.97
C ILE A 46 7.27 26.34 -19.28
N SER A 47 6.07 26.57 -19.82
CA SER A 47 4.94 25.73 -19.47
C SER A 47 5.37 24.29 -19.77
N VAL A 48 5.29 23.44 -18.75
CA VAL A 48 5.31 21.99 -18.96
C VAL A 48 4.00 21.71 -19.69
N GLY A 49 3.96 22.01 -20.99
CA GLY A 49 2.74 21.93 -21.80
C GLY A 49 2.18 20.52 -21.80
N ALA A 50 1.03 20.32 -22.42
CA ALA A 50 0.31 19.04 -22.39
C ALA A 50 1.20 17.80 -22.54
N ARG A 51 2.22 17.84 -23.42
CA ARG A 51 3.19 16.73 -23.62
C ARG A 51 3.96 16.34 -22.36
N GLY A 52 4.42 17.30 -21.56
CA GLY A 52 5.13 17.02 -20.31
C GLY A 52 4.21 16.39 -19.27
N ALA A 53 2.97 16.90 -19.17
CA ALA A 53 1.94 16.35 -18.30
C ALA A 53 1.55 14.91 -18.70
N VAL A 54 1.40 14.61 -20.00
CA VAL A 54 1.21 13.23 -20.50
C VAL A 54 2.37 12.34 -20.04
N GLY A 55 3.61 12.83 -20.16
CA GLY A 55 4.81 12.11 -19.70
C GLY A 55 4.76 11.77 -18.21
N MET A 56 4.33 12.71 -17.36
CA MET A 56 4.18 12.48 -15.92
C MET A 56 3.08 11.47 -15.60
N VAL A 57 1.89 11.62 -16.17
CA VAL A 57 0.76 10.70 -15.94
C VAL A 57 1.10 9.29 -16.42
N ARG A 58 1.77 9.16 -17.58
CA ARG A 58 2.25 7.87 -18.10
C ARG A 58 3.29 7.24 -17.18
N SER A 59 4.20 8.04 -16.62
CA SER A 59 5.21 7.55 -15.69
C SER A 59 4.57 7.04 -14.39
N LEU A 60 3.59 7.78 -13.86
CA LEU A 60 2.81 7.35 -12.70
C LEU A 60 2.02 6.07 -12.99
N LEU A 61 1.33 6.00 -14.13
CA LEU A 61 0.58 4.81 -14.55
C LEU A 61 1.49 3.58 -14.68
N ARG A 62 2.68 3.75 -15.26
CA ARG A 62 3.68 2.69 -15.35
C ARG A 62 4.15 2.26 -13.95
N ALA A 63 4.45 3.21 -13.06
CA ALA A 63 4.85 2.91 -11.69
C ALA A 63 3.76 2.15 -10.94
N THR A 64 2.48 2.56 -11.06
CA THR A 64 1.33 1.87 -10.46
C THR A 64 1.20 0.44 -10.99
N ARG A 65 1.35 0.24 -12.31
CA ARG A 65 1.34 -1.10 -12.91
C ARG A 65 2.51 -1.96 -12.41
N GLU A 66 3.71 -1.38 -12.37
CA GLU A 66 4.92 -2.08 -11.89
C GLU A 66 4.75 -2.51 -10.43
N GLN A 67 4.13 -1.67 -9.58
CA GLN A 67 3.80 -2.05 -8.20
C GLN A 67 2.86 -3.25 -8.15
N ALA A 68 1.78 -3.27 -8.95
CA ALA A 68 0.87 -4.42 -9.00
C ALA A 68 1.59 -5.73 -9.33
N VAL A 69 2.52 -5.70 -10.30
CA VAL A 69 3.31 -6.87 -10.69
C VAL A 69 4.29 -7.28 -9.59
N SER A 70 5.00 -6.31 -9.01
CA SER A 70 6.04 -6.61 -8.02
C SER A 70 5.47 -7.13 -6.70
N SER A 71 4.33 -6.59 -6.25
CA SER A 71 3.68 -7.03 -5.02
C SER A 71 2.73 -8.21 -5.23
N GLN A 72 2.47 -8.60 -6.50
CA GLN A 72 1.44 -9.59 -6.84
C GLN A 72 0.05 -9.25 -6.27
N THR A 73 -0.24 -7.95 -6.11
CA THR A 73 -1.54 -7.47 -5.62
C THR A 73 -2.14 -6.48 -6.61
N PRO A 74 -3.47 -6.32 -6.65
CA PRO A 74 -4.09 -5.27 -7.46
C PRO A 74 -3.60 -3.86 -7.08
N ALA A 75 -3.53 -2.98 -8.07
CA ALA A 75 -3.20 -1.56 -7.90
C ALA A 75 -4.17 -0.72 -8.73
N ARG A 76 -4.30 0.57 -8.43
CA ARG A 76 -5.15 1.47 -9.22
C ARG A 76 -4.58 2.87 -9.36
N LEU A 77 -4.96 3.56 -10.42
CA LEU A 77 -4.67 4.96 -10.68
C LEU A 77 -5.98 5.73 -10.70
N GLU A 78 -6.12 6.73 -9.84
CA GLU A 78 -7.25 7.65 -9.84
C GLU A 78 -6.84 8.96 -10.50
N LEU A 79 -7.69 9.46 -11.40
CA LEU A 79 -7.56 10.75 -12.07
C LEU A 79 -8.75 11.62 -11.65
N ASP A 80 -8.49 12.65 -10.85
CA ASP A 80 -9.44 13.67 -10.44
C ASP A 80 -9.44 14.77 -11.50
N ALA A 81 -10.46 14.76 -12.37
CA ALA A 81 -10.60 15.73 -13.46
C ALA A 81 -10.88 17.15 -12.96
N THR A 82 -11.48 17.27 -11.77
CA THR A 82 -11.85 18.56 -11.18
C THR A 82 -10.64 19.27 -10.61
N ARG A 83 -9.75 18.52 -9.95
CA ARG A 83 -8.52 19.05 -9.35
C ARG A 83 -7.31 18.99 -10.29
N GLY A 84 -7.43 18.28 -11.41
CA GLY A 84 -6.29 18.02 -12.28
C GLY A 84 -5.23 17.17 -11.58
N ARG A 85 -5.64 16.16 -10.80
CA ARG A 85 -4.73 15.35 -9.98
C ARG A 85 -4.75 13.89 -10.38
N ALA A 86 -3.58 13.26 -10.52
CA ALA A 86 -3.45 11.81 -10.66
C ALA A 86 -2.78 11.21 -9.43
N THR A 87 -3.34 10.14 -8.86
CA THR A 87 -2.76 9.44 -7.69
C THR A 87 -2.77 7.93 -7.93
N GLY A 88 -1.62 7.30 -7.80
CA GLY A 88 -1.51 5.83 -7.84
C GLY A 88 -1.72 5.25 -6.45
N TYR A 89 -2.35 4.08 -6.35
CA TYR A 89 -2.60 3.34 -5.11
C TYR A 89 -2.21 1.88 -5.28
N HIS A 90 -1.55 1.31 -4.29
CA HIS A 90 -1.20 -0.12 -4.25
C HIS A 90 -1.21 -0.64 -2.82
N PHE A 91 -1.21 -1.96 -2.65
CA PHE A 91 -0.96 -2.56 -1.34
C PHE A 91 0.53 -2.50 -1.01
N LEU A 92 0.83 -2.12 0.23
CA LEU A 92 2.15 -2.14 0.82
C LEU A 92 2.14 -3.11 2.00
N ASP A 93 3.03 -4.09 1.98
CA ASP A 93 3.25 -5.01 3.09
C ASP A 93 3.80 -4.22 4.29
N ILE A 94 3.11 -4.32 5.41
CA ILE A 94 3.43 -3.61 6.66
C ILE A 94 3.73 -4.57 7.82
N GLY A 95 3.55 -5.86 7.60
CA GLY A 95 3.99 -6.88 8.54
C GLY A 95 3.88 -8.26 7.93
N GLN A 96 4.89 -9.07 8.17
CA GLN A 96 4.91 -10.48 7.80
C GLN A 96 5.42 -11.31 8.98
N TRP A 97 4.69 -12.37 9.29
CA TRP A 97 5.01 -13.30 10.37
C TRP A 97 5.01 -14.71 9.81
N HIS A 98 6.18 -15.33 9.89
CA HIS A 98 6.36 -16.76 9.68
C HIS A 98 6.58 -17.42 11.03
N PHE A 99 6.05 -18.62 11.19
CA PHE A 99 6.05 -19.30 12.49
C PHE A 99 7.11 -20.39 12.56
N GLU A 100 8.27 -20.11 11.94
CA GLU A 100 9.41 -21.01 11.97
C GLU A 100 9.94 -21.16 13.40
N SER A 101 9.98 -22.40 13.89
CA SER A 101 10.72 -22.71 15.11
C SER A 101 12.22 -22.61 14.81
N SER A 102 12.80 -21.43 14.88
CA SER A 102 14.26 -21.22 14.72
C SER A 102 15.10 -21.80 15.87
N LEU A 103 14.54 -22.75 16.64
CA LEU A 103 15.14 -23.43 17.78
C LEU A 103 16.45 -24.15 17.46
N GLU A 104 16.83 -24.34 16.19
CA GLU A 104 18.08 -25.04 15.86
C GLU A 104 19.29 -24.19 15.51
N LYS A 105 19.22 -22.87 15.17
CA LYS A 105 20.41 -22.26 14.53
C LYS A 105 20.81 -20.79 14.69
N SER A 106 20.06 -19.87 15.32
CA SER A 106 20.49 -18.45 15.23
C SER A 106 20.17 -17.54 16.41
N TRP A 107 20.50 -17.98 17.62
CA TRP A 107 20.91 -17.05 18.68
C TRP A 107 22.12 -17.67 19.39
N PRO A 108 23.20 -16.94 19.70
CA PRO A 108 24.28 -17.52 20.48
C PRO A 108 23.65 -18.06 21.76
N ALA A 109 23.75 -19.38 21.95
CA ALA A 109 23.32 -20.03 23.17
C ALA A 109 23.85 -19.20 24.33
N ASP A 110 22.97 -18.79 25.24
CA ASP A 110 23.41 -18.24 26.50
C ASP A 110 24.47 -19.21 27.07
N PRO A 111 25.72 -18.78 27.26
CA PRO A 111 26.79 -19.67 27.73
C PRO A 111 26.49 -20.25 29.12
N GLN A 112 25.44 -19.79 29.81
CA GLN A 112 24.98 -20.30 31.10
C GLN A 112 24.01 -21.48 31.01
N GLY A 113 23.67 -21.98 29.82
CA GLY A 113 22.95 -23.26 29.68
C GLY A 113 21.49 -23.24 30.13
N SER A 114 20.86 -22.07 30.18
CA SER A 114 19.42 -21.96 30.39
C SER A 114 18.71 -22.69 29.23
N PRO A 115 17.81 -23.67 29.51
CA PRO A 115 17.04 -24.29 28.44
C PRO A 115 16.25 -23.20 27.70
N PRO A 116 16.15 -23.27 26.35
CA PRO A 116 15.32 -22.33 25.63
C PRO A 116 13.90 -22.38 26.20
N PRO A 117 13.23 -21.24 26.39
CA PRO A 117 11.86 -21.24 26.87
C PRO A 117 11.02 -22.14 25.94
N THR A 118 10.32 -23.12 26.52
CA THR A 118 9.46 -24.08 25.80
C THR A 118 8.27 -23.43 25.08
N ALA A 119 8.11 -22.11 25.19
CA ALA A 119 7.30 -21.26 24.35
C ALA A 119 8.17 -20.05 23.97
N GLY A 120 8.92 -20.17 22.88
CA GLY A 120 9.68 -19.04 22.35
C GLY A 120 8.73 -17.93 21.87
N PRO A 121 9.10 -16.64 22.00
CA PRO A 121 8.32 -15.56 21.44
C PRO A 121 8.18 -15.74 19.92
N PHE A 122 6.96 -15.63 19.41
CA PHE A 122 6.72 -15.50 17.98
C PHE A 122 7.27 -14.15 17.53
N TRP A 123 8.19 -14.15 16.57
CA TRP A 123 8.79 -12.92 16.06
C TRP A 123 8.21 -12.58 14.69
N GLY A 124 7.71 -11.36 14.57
CA GLY A 124 7.45 -10.74 13.27
C GLY A 124 8.55 -9.80 12.87
N TYR A 125 8.77 -9.69 11.57
CA TYR A 125 9.53 -8.58 11.01
C TYR A 125 8.53 -7.49 10.62
N ASP A 126 8.37 -6.48 11.49
CA ASP A 126 8.04 -5.13 11.01
C ASP A 126 9.35 -4.49 10.55
N SER A 127 9.30 -3.61 9.56
CA SER A 127 10.30 -2.72 8.95
C SER A 127 11.44 -2.14 9.83
N GLY A 128 12.08 -2.98 10.67
CA GLY A 128 13.12 -2.66 11.65
C GLY A 128 12.80 -2.98 13.12
N ALA A 129 11.62 -3.51 13.48
CA ALA A 129 11.27 -3.75 14.89
C ALA A 129 10.57 -5.11 15.12
N ALA A 130 11.09 -5.86 16.08
CA ALA A 130 10.50 -7.12 16.49
C ALA A 130 9.23 -6.85 17.34
N ILE A 131 8.11 -7.47 16.98
CA ILE A 131 6.85 -7.35 17.74
C ILE A 131 6.65 -8.62 18.55
N GLU A 132 6.62 -8.49 19.87
CA GLU A 132 6.26 -9.58 20.76
C GLU A 132 4.76 -9.86 20.64
N LEU A 133 4.41 -11.10 20.30
CA LEU A 133 3.03 -11.55 20.21
C LEU A 133 2.55 -12.09 21.54
N GLN A 134 1.33 -11.74 21.94
CA GLN A 134 0.70 -12.34 23.10
C GLN A 134 -0.10 -13.56 22.63
N ALA A 135 0.32 -14.74 23.09
CA ALA A 135 -0.29 -16.00 22.73
C ALA A 135 -0.89 -16.69 23.96
N SER A 136 -2.10 -17.22 23.82
CA SER A 136 -2.71 -18.14 24.79
C SER A 136 -3.26 -19.33 24.03
N GLY A 137 -2.91 -20.56 24.43
CA GLY A 137 -3.30 -21.76 23.70
C GLY A 137 -2.75 -21.82 22.27
N VAL A 138 -1.55 -21.25 22.03
CA VAL A 138 -0.86 -21.34 20.74
C VAL A 138 0.54 -21.88 20.97
N ARG A 139 0.96 -22.84 20.16
CA ARG A 139 2.29 -23.47 20.22
C ARG A 139 2.94 -23.37 18.85
N ALA A 140 4.25 -23.12 18.81
CA ALA A 140 5.02 -23.26 17.58
C ALA A 140 5.30 -24.75 17.35
N GLU A 141 4.96 -25.28 16.18
CA GLU A 141 5.22 -26.66 15.80
C GLU A 141 6.01 -26.73 14.48
N GLN A 142 6.80 -27.79 14.31
CA GLN A 142 7.45 -28.09 13.03
C GLN A 142 6.55 -28.96 12.18
N SER A 143 6.50 -28.67 10.87
CA SER A 143 5.85 -29.56 9.92
C SER A 143 6.62 -30.88 9.85
N GLY A 144 6.03 -31.97 10.34
CA GLY A 144 6.66 -33.29 10.42
C GLY A 144 7.08 -33.84 9.07
N GLY A 145 8.27 -33.43 8.60
CA GLY A 145 8.88 -33.85 7.32
C GLY A 145 9.02 -32.76 6.26
N ALA A 146 8.59 -31.51 6.51
CA ALA A 146 8.77 -30.40 5.58
C ALA A 146 9.55 -29.24 6.24
N PRO A 147 10.40 -28.51 5.50
CA PRO A 147 11.00 -27.29 6.01
C PRO A 147 9.90 -26.27 6.31
N GLY A 148 9.90 -25.73 7.53
CA GLY A 148 8.95 -24.72 8.00
C GLY A 148 8.31 -25.07 9.35
N GLY A 149 7.91 -24.03 10.09
CA GLY A 149 7.13 -24.16 11.32
C GLY A 149 5.81 -23.40 11.19
N TYR A 150 4.84 -23.75 12.01
CA TYR A 150 3.53 -23.11 12.03
C TYR A 150 3.10 -22.83 13.48
N ALA A 151 2.12 -21.94 13.65
CA ALA A 151 1.41 -21.77 14.91
C ALA A 151 0.25 -22.77 14.99
N ALA A 152 0.36 -23.75 15.88
CA ALA A 152 -0.71 -24.67 16.25
C ALA A 152 -1.57 -24.01 17.35
N PHE A 153 -2.82 -23.71 17.04
CA PHE A 153 -3.80 -23.19 17.98
C PHE A 153 -4.56 -24.36 18.62
N GLU A 154 -4.69 -24.34 19.93
CA GLU A 154 -5.64 -25.17 20.68
C GLU A 154 -7.05 -24.59 20.56
N SER A 155 -8.06 -25.35 21.00
CA SER A 155 -9.45 -24.85 21.07
C SER A 155 -9.50 -23.58 21.94
N GLY A 156 -10.01 -22.48 21.37
CA GLY A 156 -10.05 -21.18 22.04
C GLY A 156 -8.70 -20.46 22.11
N GLY A 157 -7.66 -21.00 21.47
CA GLY A 157 -6.36 -20.35 21.36
C GLY A 157 -6.48 -19.00 20.65
N ARG A 158 -5.70 -18.02 21.09
CA ARG A 158 -5.73 -16.65 20.57
C ARG A 158 -4.33 -16.08 20.46
N LEU A 159 -4.10 -15.35 19.38
CA LEU A 159 -2.91 -14.56 19.14
C LEU A 159 -3.31 -13.09 19.03
N VAL A 160 -2.60 -12.22 19.76
CA VAL A 160 -2.83 -10.77 19.78
C VAL A 160 -1.60 -10.06 19.26
N TYR A 161 -1.82 -9.23 18.25
CA TYR A 161 -0.83 -8.36 17.66
C TYR A 161 -1.06 -6.93 18.16
N PRO A 162 -0.15 -6.37 18.99
CA PRO A 162 -0.30 -5.05 19.58
C PRO A 162 -0.05 -3.95 18.55
N LEU A 163 -1.04 -3.70 17.68
CA LEU A 163 -0.99 -2.71 16.61
C LEU A 163 -1.42 -1.32 17.09
N ALA A 164 -1.93 -1.23 18.31
CA ALA A 164 -2.40 0.01 18.91
C ALA A 164 -1.40 1.16 18.84
N GLY A 165 -1.86 2.31 18.35
CA GLY A 165 -1.07 3.53 18.26
C GLY A 165 0.05 3.53 17.21
N ARG A 166 0.25 2.43 16.46
CA ARG A 166 1.31 2.33 15.46
C ARG A 166 0.84 2.87 14.10
N ARG A 167 1.38 4.02 13.70
CA ARG A 167 1.05 4.67 12.41
C ARG A 167 1.33 3.78 11.18
N ALA A 168 2.31 2.89 11.26
CA ALA A 168 2.61 1.95 10.17
C ALA A 168 1.41 1.02 9.86
N PHE A 169 0.53 0.77 10.84
CA PHE A 169 -0.64 -0.11 10.74
C PHE A 169 -1.97 0.64 10.60
N GLN A 170 -1.91 1.93 10.22
CA GLN A 170 -3.08 2.68 9.79
C GLN A 170 -3.55 2.16 8.44
N THR A 171 -4.85 1.86 8.37
CA THR A 171 -5.51 1.16 7.25
C THR A 171 -6.73 1.93 6.76
N ASP A 172 -6.80 3.23 7.02
CA ASP A 172 -8.01 4.04 6.83
C ASP A 172 -8.47 4.05 5.36
N ASP A 173 -7.52 4.03 4.43
CA ASP A 173 -7.77 4.00 2.98
C ASP A 173 -7.92 2.57 2.41
N GLY A 174 -7.68 1.55 3.22
CA GLY A 174 -7.76 0.14 2.84
C GLY A 174 -6.75 -0.75 3.56
N PHE A 175 -7.01 -2.05 3.49
CA PHE A 175 -6.19 -3.09 4.12
C PHE A 175 -6.19 -4.37 3.29
N GLY A 176 -5.19 -5.21 3.52
CA GLY A 176 -5.22 -6.61 3.16
C GLY A 176 -4.74 -7.44 4.33
N ILE A 177 -5.38 -8.57 4.57
CA ILE A 177 -4.89 -9.60 5.49
C ILE A 177 -4.86 -10.92 4.74
N ALA A 178 -3.71 -11.60 4.79
CA ALA A 178 -3.55 -12.93 4.24
C ALA A 178 -2.86 -13.84 5.25
N PHE A 179 -3.21 -15.12 5.28
CA PHE A 179 -2.47 -16.13 6.02
C PHE A 179 -2.73 -17.51 5.44
N SER A 180 -1.75 -18.40 5.58
CA SER A 180 -1.90 -19.83 5.34
C SER A 180 -2.58 -20.46 6.55
N ALA A 181 -3.59 -21.29 6.34
CA ALA A 181 -4.27 -22.01 7.42
C ALA A 181 -4.56 -23.47 7.04
N ARG A 182 -4.44 -24.36 8.03
CA ARG A 182 -4.96 -25.73 7.98
C ARG A 182 -6.06 -25.87 9.03
N LEU A 183 -7.28 -26.11 8.56
CA LEU A 183 -8.50 -26.06 9.38
C LEU A 183 -9.12 -27.46 9.48
N PRO A 184 -9.63 -27.89 10.64
CA PRO A 184 -10.29 -29.18 10.77
C PRO A 184 -11.68 -29.20 10.12
N GLU A 185 -12.26 -30.39 9.97
CA GLU A 185 -13.53 -30.62 9.26
C GLU A 185 -14.70 -29.81 9.85
N GLU A 186 -14.74 -29.69 11.18
CA GLU A 186 -15.81 -28.97 11.90
C GLU A 186 -15.39 -27.56 12.32
N ALA A 187 -14.35 -26.98 11.69
CA ALA A 187 -13.95 -25.62 11.99
C ALA A 187 -15.08 -24.62 11.66
N SER A 188 -15.38 -23.75 12.61
CA SER A 188 -16.20 -22.57 12.41
C SER A 188 -15.90 -21.55 13.49
N GLY A 189 -16.10 -20.27 13.18
CA GLY A 189 -15.78 -19.18 14.09
C GLY A 189 -14.91 -18.13 13.42
N LEU A 190 -14.34 -17.26 14.23
CA LEU A 190 -13.62 -16.09 13.78
C LEU A 190 -12.13 -16.43 13.61
N LEU A 191 -11.61 -16.18 12.41
CA LEU A 191 -10.22 -16.45 12.06
C LEU A 191 -9.35 -15.24 12.37
N ALA A 192 -9.80 -14.06 11.93
CA ALA A 192 -9.12 -12.80 12.15
C ALA A 192 -10.11 -11.67 12.40
N LEU A 193 -9.83 -10.85 13.41
CA LEU A 193 -10.63 -9.69 13.77
C LEU A 193 -9.69 -8.52 14.04
N ARG A 194 -9.98 -7.41 13.38
CA ARG A 194 -9.57 -6.11 13.86
C ARG A 194 -10.83 -5.32 14.20
N PRO A 195 -11.13 -5.11 15.49
CA PRO A 195 -12.35 -4.43 15.91
C PRO A 195 -12.60 -3.15 15.10
N ARG A 196 -13.83 -2.97 14.63
CA ARG A 196 -14.27 -1.80 13.83
C ARG A 196 -13.57 -1.60 12.48
N SER A 197 -12.66 -2.46 12.06
CA SER A 197 -12.07 -2.42 10.72
C SER A 197 -12.58 -3.56 9.87
N PHE A 198 -12.33 -4.81 10.30
CA PHE A 198 -12.74 -5.99 9.54
C PHE A 198 -12.90 -7.25 10.39
N GLU A 199 -13.62 -8.21 9.84
CA GLU A 199 -13.81 -9.56 10.36
C GLU A 199 -13.59 -10.56 9.22
N LEU A 200 -12.80 -11.62 9.46
CA LEU A 200 -12.73 -12.78 8.60
C LEU A 200 -13.08 -14.02 9.42
N ALA A 201 -14.14 -14.71 9.03
CA ALA A 201 -14.69 -15.84 9.76
C ALA A 201 -14.97 -17.03 8.84
N LEU A 202 -14.97 -18.22 9.42
CA LEU A 202 -15.33 -19.48 8.79
C LEU A 202 -16.76 -19.88 9.17
N THR A 203 -17.55 -20.21 8.16
CA THR A 203 -18.90 -20.75 8.33
C THR A 203 -18.86 -22.26 8.56
N ARG A 204 -19.88 -22.81 9.24
CA ARG A 204 -20.01 -24.25 9.54
C ARG A 204 -19.99 -25.22 8.34
N ARG A 205 -19.99 -24.72 7.11
CA ARG A 205 -19.96 -25.52 5.88
C ARG A 205 -18.71 -25.26 5.05
N GLY A 206 -17.62 -24.79 5.66
CA GLY A 206 -16.37 -24.50 4.93
C GLY A 206 -16.47 -23.33 3.95
N GLY A 207 -17.39 -22.38 4.16
CA GLY A 207 -17.40 -21.10 3.43
C GLY A 207 -16.79 -19.98 4.28
N LEU A 208 -16.31 -18.92 3.65
CA LEU A 208 -15.78 -17.72 4.30
C LEU A 208 -16.83 -16.61 4.41
N LEU A 209 -16.73 -15.84 5.49
CA LEU A 209 -17.47 -14.61 5.74
C LEU A 209 -16.45 -13.50 6.00
N GLY A 210 -16.46 -12.47 5.17
CA GLY A 210 -15.70 -11.25 5.36
C GLY A 210 -16.64 -10.12 5.73
N ARG A 211 -16.32 -9.33 6.75
CA ARG A 211 -16.98 -8.06 7.02
C ARG A 211 -15.98 -6.94 6.98
N VAL A 212 -16.36 -5.84 6.36
CA VAL A 212 -15.58 -4.61 6.33
C VAL A 212 -16.46 -3.50 6.89
N PHE A 213 -15.99 -2.84 7.94
CA PHE A 213 -16.72 -1.77 8.60
C PHE A 213 -16.30 -0.42 8.00
N LEU A 214 -17.26 0.36 7.51
CA LEU A 214 -17.01 1.59 6.76
C LEU A 214 -17.27 2.84 7.63
N ALA A 215 -16.44 3.87 7.45
CA ALA A 215 -16.62 5.17 8.08
C ALA A 215 -17.79 5.94 7.44
N SER A 216 -18.35 6.89 8.20
CA SER A 216 -19.26 7.90 7.65
C SER A 216 -18.54 8.71 6.58
N ARG A 217 -19.29 9.23 5.60
CA ARG A 217 -18.70 10.11 4.59
C ARG A 217 -18.18 11.38 5.25
N PRO A 218 -17.01 11.89 4.82
CA PRO A 218 -16.52 13.19 5.28
C PRO A 218 -17.58 14.26 4.96
N GLY A 219 -18.08 14.96 5.98
CA GLY A 219 -19.15 15.96 5.86
C GLY A 219 -20.49 15.59 6.50
N GLU A 220 -20.69 14.33 6.90
CA GLU A 220 -21.84 13.90 7.73
C GLU A 220 -21.51 13.85 9.23
N GLU A 221 -20.25 14.14 9.61
CA GLU A 221 -19.87 14.25 11.01
C GLU A 221 -20.43 15.56 11.58
N GLU A 222 -21.59 15.49 12.23
CA GLU A 222 -22.07 16.53 13.15
C GLU A 222 -20.93 16.86 14.13
N GLU A 223 -20.46 18.11 14.09
CA GLU A 223 -19.45 18.66 15.01
C GLU A 223 -19.80 18.27 16.45
N GLY A 224 -19.02 17.35 17.03
CA GLY A 224 -19.06 17.03 18.46
C GLY A 224 -19.37 15.60 18.87
N ARG A 225 -19.65 14.65 17.95
CA ARG A 225 -19.76 13.23 18.32
C ARG A 225 -18.42 12.49 18.19
N THR A 226 -17.68 12.45 19.30
CA THR A 226 -16.51 11.60 19.49
C THR A 226 -16.89 10.11 19.47
N ALA A 227 -16.13 9.32 18.70
CA ALA A 227 -16.26 7.88 18.46
C ALA A 227 -17.40 7.46 17.50
N SER A 228 -17.19 7.73 16.21
CA SER A 228 -18.01 7.30 15.08
C SER A 228 -18.25 5.79 15.10
N ARG A 229 -19.50 5.38 15.39
CA ARG A 229 -19.98 4.04 15.03
C ARG A 229 -19.73 3.82 13.53
N PRO A 230 -19.44 2.58 13.09
CA PRO A 230 -19.36 2.28 11.67
C PRO A 230 -20.68 2.71 11.00
N ALA A 231 -20.56 3.49 9.93
CA ALA A 231 -21.70 4.03 9.19
C ALA A 231 -22.33 2.98 8.28
N GLY A 232 -21.53 1.98 7.90
CA GLY A 232 -21.97 0.85 7.12
C GLY A 232 -21.13 -0.38 7.41
N GLU A 233 -21.69 -1.53 7.04
CA GLU A 233 -21.00 -2.81 7.03
C GLU A 233 -21.11 -3.36 5.61
N LEU A 234 -19.97 -3.81 5.08
CA LEU A 234 -19.90 -4.55 3.85
C LEU A 234 -19.67 -6.02 4.16
N THR A 235 -20.60 -6.88 3.75
CA THR A 235 -20.53 -8.33 3.99
C THR A 235 -20.22 -9.09 2.70
N LEU A 236 -19.15 -9.87 2.74
CA LEU A 236 -18.73 -10.80 1.69
C LEU A 236 -18.96 -12.23 2.15
N LYS A 237 -19.60 -13.06 1.34
CA LYS A 237 -19.87 -14.45 1.69
C LYS A 237 -19.54 -15.37 0.52
N SER A 238 -18.63 -16.32 0.74
CA SER A 238 -18.35 -17.35 -0.26
C SER A 238 -19.42 -18.46 -0.23
N GLY A 239 -19.41 -19.30 -1.26
CA GLY A 239 -20.14 -20.58 -1.23
C GLY A 239 -19.59 -21.53 -0.15
N PRO A 240 -20.37 -22.56 0.24
CA PRO A 240 -19.89 -23.63 1.11
C PRO A 240 -18.82 -24.49 0.41
N GLY A 241 -17.96 -25.16 1.19
CA GLY A 241 -16.93 -26.08 0.72
C GLY A 241 -15.77 -25.41 -0.02
N VAL A 242 -15.66 -24.09 0.05
CA VAL A 242 -14.55 -23.32 -0.53
C VAL A 242 -13.25 -23.58 0.23
N VAL A 243 -13.36 -23.76 1.55
CA VAL A 243 -12.29 -24.16 2.46
C VAL A 243 -12.34 -25.68 2.60
N VAL A 244 -11.26 -26.35 2.19
CA VAL A 244 -11.08 -27.80 2.27
C VAL A 244 -10.41 -28.17 3.60
N PRO A 245 -11.06 -28.98 4.45
CA PRO A 245 -10.48 -29.41 5.71
C PRO A 245 -9.13 -30.12 5.58
N GLU A 246 -8.30 -30.03 6.62
CA GLU A 246 -7.00 -30.71 6.76
C GLU A 246 -6.00 -30.40 5.65
N ARG A 247 -6.25 -29.34 4.88
CA ARG A 247 -5.37 -28.85 3.82
C ARG A 247 -4.91 -27.44 4.11
N TRP A 248 -3.62 -27.18 3.89
CA TRP A 248 -3.08 -25.83 3.86
C TRP A 248 -3.69 -25.04 2.70
N MET A 249 -4.29 -23.91 3.01
CA MET A 249 -4.84 -22.96 2.04
C MET A 249 -4.47 -21.55 2.46
N ARG A 250 -4.27 -20.68 1.47
CA ARG A 250 -4.05 -19.27 1.70
C ARG A 250 -5.39 -18.53 1.69
N LEU A 251 -5.77 -17.96 2.83
CA LEU A 251 -7.02 -17.23 3.02
C LEU A 251 -6.71 -15.72 3.02
N GLU A 252 -7.51 -14.93 2.32
CA GLU A 252 -7.25 -13.50 2.13
C GLU A 252 -8.54 -12.68 2.15
N LEU A 253 -8.50 -11.55 2.86
CA LEU A 253 -9.52 -10.51 2.84
C LEU A 253 -8.85 -9.17 2.53
N ASP A 254 -9.24 -8.58 1.41
CA ASP A 254 -8.74 -7.28 0.97
C ASP A 254 -9.85 -6.28 0.82
N PHE A 255 -9.53 -5.02 1.13
CA PHE A 255 -10.34 -3.86 0.81
C PHE A 255 -9.43 -2.72 0.38
N ASP A 256 -9.60 -2.24 -0.86
CA ASP A 256 -8.79 -1.13 -1.39
C ASP A 256 -9.46 0.24 -1.27
N GLY A 257 -10.53 0.37 -0.50
CA GLY A 257 -11.34 1.60 -0.44
C GLY A 257 -12.51 1.62 -1.42
N ARG A 258 -12.57 0.69 -2.37
CA ARG A 258 -13.67 0.60 -3.35
C ARG A 258 -14.13 -0.82 -3.61
N VAL A 259 -13.22 -1.78 -3.52
CA VAL A 259 -13.46 -3.19 -3.80
C VAL A 259 -13.08 -3.98 -2.57
N ALA A 260 -14.00 -4.80 -2.08
CA ALA A 260 -13.65 -5.84 -1.12
C ALA A 260 -13.60 -7.20 -1.83
N ARG A 261 -12.66 -8.04 -1.43
CA ARG A 261 -12.44 -9.37 -2.02
C ARG A 261 -12.17 -10.39 -0.92
N LEU A 262 -12.78 -11.56 -1.04
CA LEU A 262 -12.36 -12.77 -0.36
C LEU A 262 -11.63 -13.66 -1.35
N LEU A 263 -10.45 -14.13 -1.00
CA LEU A 263 -9.67 -15.05 -1.82
C LEU A 263 -9.31 -16.32 -1.04
N VAL A 264 -9.24 -17.42 -1.78
CA VAL A 264 -8.69 -18.70 -1.33
C VAL A 264 -7.72 -19.19 -2.39
N ASP A 265 -6.48 -19.44 -2.00
CA ASP A 265 -5.36 -19.80 -2.90
C ASP A 265 -5.24 -18.83 -4.10
N GLY A 266 -5.38 -17.52 -3.83
CA GLY A 266 -5.33 -16.46 -4.85
C GLY A 266 -6.55 -16.35 -5.76
N ARG A 267 -7.57 -17.22 -5.59
CA ARG A 267 -8.82 -17.15 -6.36
C ARG A 267 -9.87 -16.35 -5.62
N VAL A 268 -10.46 -15.35 -6.27
CA VAL A 268 -11.59 -14.58 -5.73
C VAL A 268 -12.83 -15.47 -5.59
N VAL A 269 -13.29 -15.70 -4.35
CA VAL A 269 -14.45 -16.53 -4.01
C VAL A 269 -15.69 -15.72 -3.63
N ALA A 270 -15.50 -14.44 -3.28
CA ALA A 270 -16.55 -13.45 -3.09
C ALA A 270 -15.97 -12.04 -3.28
N ARG A 271 -16.81 -11.10 -3.70
CA ARG A 271 -16.42 -9.70 -3.89
C ARG A 271 -17.62 -8.77 -3.78
N GLU A 272 -17.34 -7.51 -3.48
CA GLU A 272 -18.28 -6.40 -3.65
C GLU A 272 -17.55 -5.18 -4.19
N ILE A 273 -18.23 -4.40 -5.04
CA ILE A 273 -17.73 -3.13 -5.59
C ILE A 273 -18.64 -2.01 -5.11
N LEU A 274 -18.07 -1.03 -4.42
CA LEU A 274 -18.79 0.16 -3.98
C LEU A 274 -18.99 1.14 -5.13
N SER A 275 -20.15 1.78 -5.15
CA SER A 275 -20.47 2.82 -6.15
C SER A 275 -19.63 4.09 -5.99
N ALA A 276 -19.16 4.36 -4.78
CA ALA A 276 -18.27 5.47 -4.44
C ALA A 276 -17.13 4.98 -3.53
N PRO A 277 -15.97 5.66 -3.54
CA PRO A 277 -14.91 5.39 -2.57
C PRO A 277 -15.41 5.49 -1.13
N ALA A 278 -14.93 4.58 -0.28
CA ALA A 278 -15.22 4.57 1.14
C ALA A 278 -13.93 4.34 1.95
N ARG A 279 -13.91 4.85 3.18
CA ARG A 279 -12.85 4.61 4.15
C ARG A 279 -13.31 3.58 5.17
N LEU A 280 -12.36 2.92 5.82
CA LEU A 280 -12.68 2.05 6.95
C LEU A 280 -13.17 2.88 8.15
N ALA A 281 -14.10 2.33 8.92
CA ALA A 281 -14.47 2.90 10.20
C ALA A 281 -13.21 2.98 11.07
N VAL A 282 -13.02 4.17 11.66
CA VAL A 282 -11.80 4.65 12.32
C VAL A 282 -10.97 3.51 12.91
N ASN A 283 -9.71 3.43 12.47
CA ASN A 283 -8.72 2.60 13.12
C ASN A 283 -8.41 3.21 14.50
N ASP A 284 -9.11 2.74 15.53
CA ASP A 284 -8.98 3.19 16.91
C ASP A 284 -7.66 2.75 17.57
N GLY A 285 -6.72 2.20 16.78
CA GLY A 285 -5.56 1.52 17.32
C GLY A 285 -5.97 0.24 18.03
N SER A 286 -7.01 -0.47 17.59
CA SER A 286 -7.25 -1.81 18.09
C SER A 286 -6.19 -2.79 17.60
N ASP A 287 -5.92 -3.76 18.46
CA ASP A 287 -5.05 -4.89 18.16
C ASP A 287 -5.69 -5.81 17.13
N LEU A 288 -4.85 -6.51 16.38
CA LEU A 288 -5.31 -7.59 15.52
C LEU A 288 -5.39 -8.88 16.34
N LEU A 289 -6.55 -9.52 16.30
CA LEU A 289 -6.87 -10.74 17.02
C LEU A 289 -6.97 -11.87 16.00
N ILE A 290 -6.26 -12.97 16.23
CA ILE A 290 -6.29 -14.17 15.39
C ILE A 290 -6.74 -15.37 16.23
N GLY A 291 -7.63 -16.19 15.68
CA GLY A 291 -8.13 -17.43 16.27
C GLY A 291 -9.23 -17.31 17.31
N GLU A 292 -9.66 -16.08 17.63
CA GLU A 292 -10.67 -15.85 18.66
C GLU A 292 -12.00 -16.55 18.32
N GLY A 293 -12.50 -17.43 19.19
CA GLY A 293 -13.81 -18.06 19.01
C GLY A 293 -13.85 -19.27 18.08
N LEU A 294 -12.70 -19.80 17.66
CA LEU A 294 -12.65 -21.13 17.01
C LEU A 294 -12.75 -22.23 18.08
N SER A 295 -13.67 -23.16 17.85
CA SER A 295 -13.96 -24.25 18.78
C SER A 295 -13.00 -25.43 18.71
N ASN A 296 -12.14 -25.47 17.68
CA ASN A 296 -11.28 -26.61 17.39
C ASN A 296 -9.84 -26.14 17.16
N ALA A 297 -8.90 -27.08 17.32
CA ALA A 297 -7.50 -26.84 17.02
C ALA A 297 -7.30 -26.61 15.52
N TRP A 298 -6.37 -25.73 15.16
CA TRP A 298 -6.08 -25.39 13.76
C TRP A 298 -4.67 -24.82 13.65
N ASP A 299 -4.14 -24.76 12.44
CA ASP A 299 -2.79 -24.28 12.20
C ASP A 299 -2.79 -23.02 11.35
N LEU A 300 -1.83 -22.14 11.63
CA LEU A 300 -1.64 -20.89 10.91
C LEU A 300 -0.15 -20.69 10.57
N ASP A 301 0.10 -20.16 9.38
CA ASP A 301 1.42 -19.70 8.95
C ASP A 301 1.29 -18.51 7.99
N ASP A 302 2.41 -17.90 7.60
CA ASP A 302 2.51 -16.82 6.60
C ASP A 302 1.51 -15.68 6.81
N LEU A 303 1.35 -15.19 8.05
CA LEU A 303 0.48 -14.03 8.28
C LEU A 303 1.09 -12.79 7.64
N GLU A 304 0.31 -12.12 6.82
CA GLU A 304 0.67 -10.89 6.14
C GLU A 304 -0.39 -9.83 6.39
N LEU A 305 0.08 -8.62 6.72
CA LEU A 305 -0.75 -7.42 6.79
C LEU A 305 -0.28 -6.41 5.76
N ARG A 306 -1.25 -5.85 5.07
CA ARG A 306 -1.07 -4.84 4.03
C ARG A 306 -1.93 -3.64 4.33
N ARG A 307 -1.44 -2.47 3.92
CA ARG A 307 -2.23 -1.23 3.84
C ARG A 307 -2.20 -0.69 2.42
N ILE A 308 -3.13 0.19 2.11
CA ILE A 308 -3.02 0.98 0.88
C ILE A 308 -1.97 2.08 1.07
N ALA A 309 -1.01 2.14 0.16
CA ALA A 309 -0.07 3.24 0.01
C ALA A 309 -0.36 3.98 -1.30
N SER A 310 -0.02 5.27 -1.34
CA SER A 310 -0.11 6.07 -2.55
C SER A 310 1.26 6.31 -3.18
N ILE A 311 1.31 6.27 -4.51
CA ILE A 311 2.43 6.74 -5.31
C ILE A 311 2.12 8.19 -5.63
N GLY A 312 3.06 9.06 -5.26
CA GLY A 312 2.89 10.51 -5.09
C GLY A 312 1.93 11.18 -6.07
N PRO A 313 1.06 12.09 -5.58
CA PRO A 313 0.13 12.76 -6.45
C PRO A 313 0.88 13.60 -7.48
N VAL A 314 0.46 13.47 -8.74
CA VAL A 314 0.88 14.35 -9.82
C VAL A 314 -0.23 15.37 -10.00
N GLU A 315 0.06 16.62 -9.66
CA GLU A 315 -0.81 17.75 -9.98
C GLU A 315 -0.50 18.21 -11.41
N LEU A 316 -1.53 18.36 -12.23
CA LEU A 316 -1.43 18.91 -13.57
C LEU A 316 -1.17 20.42 -13.49
N PRO A 317 -0.37 20.99 -14.40
CA PRO A 317 -0.27 22.44 -14.55
C PRO A 317 -1.63 23.11 -14.73
N GLU A 318 -1.75 24.37 -14.30
CA GLU A 318 -2.97 25.16 -14.50
C GLU A 318 -3.37 25.21 -15.98
N GLY A 319 -4.68 25.11 -16.26
CA GLY A 319 -5.21 25.06 -17.62
C GLY A 319 -5.19 23.67 -18.27
N LEU A 320 -4.60 22.67 -17.62
CA LEU A 320 -4.72 21.27 -18.03
C LEU A 320 -5.79 20.53 -17.22
N GLY A 321 -6.62 19.76 -17.91
CA GLY A 321 -7.66 18.92 -17.28
C GLY A 321 -7.70 17.52 -17.86
N PHE A 322 -8.13 16.56 -17.05
CA PHE A 322 -8.46 15.24 -17.56
C PHE A 322 -9.81 15.28 -18.28
N SER A 323 -9.88 14.65 -19.44
CA SER A 323 -11.13 14.37 -20.13
C SER A 323 -11.15 12.90 -20.50
N GLU A 324 -12.20 12.18 -20.06
CA GLU A 324 -12.41 10.81 -20.52
C GLU A 324 -13.02 10.86 -21.92
N LEU A 325 -12.35 10.24 -22.89
CA LEU A 325 -12.92 10.01 -24.22
C LEU A 325 -13.72 8.70 -24.20
N ARG A 326 -14.76 8.63 -23.38
CA ARG A 326 -15.82 7.62 -23.52
C ARG A 326 -17.00 8.30 -24.22
N GLY A 327 -17.35 7.81 -25.42
CA GLY A 327 -18.35 8.42 -26.31
C GLY A 327 -19.57 8.99 -25.58
N ASP A 328 -19.89 10.25 -25.91
CA ASP A 328 -21.08 11.05 -25.58
C ASP A 328 -21.58 11.12 -24.11
N ALA A 329 -20.94 10.44 -23.16
CA ALA A 329 -21.27 10.55 -21.75
C ALA A 329 -20.57 11.77 -21.14
N ALA A 330 -21.26 12.48 -20.24
CA ALA A 330 -20.69 13.57 -19.47
C ALA A 330 -19.37 13.13 -18.80
N PRO A 331 -18.34 13.99 -18.75
CA PRO A 331 -17.05 13.62 -18.20
C PRO A 331 -17.23 13.16 -16.75
N ALA A 332 -16.82 11.92 -16.47
CA ALA A 332 -16.72 11.46 -15.10
C ALA A 332 -15.73 12.39 -14.38
N THR A 333 -16.14 12.95 -13.24
CA THR A 333 -15.26 13.79 -12.41
C THR A 333 -14.06 13.02 -11.87
N GLU A 334 -14.16 11.68 -11.87
CA GLU A 334 -13.16 10.76 -11.38
C GLU A 334 -13.04 9.57 -12.34
N ILE A 335 -11.85 9.37 -12.91
CA ILE A 335 -11.53 8.22 -13.77
C ILE A 335 -10.64 7.29 -12.95
N SER A 336 -11.01 6.02 -12.84
CA SER A 336 -10.20 5.03 -12.11
C SER A 336 -9.75 3.90 -13.03
N ILE A 337 -8.45 3.71 -13.13
CA ILE A 337 -7.80 2.65 -13.91
C ILE A 337 -7.29 1.61 -12.93
N HIS A 338 -7.71 0.36 -13.10
CA HIS A 338 -7.42 -0.72 -12.16
C HIS A 338 -6.55 -1.75 -12.86
N PHE A 339 -5.48 -2.15 -12.19
CA PHE A 339 -4.56 -3.19 -12.64
C PHE A 339 -4.75 -4.43 -11.77
N ALA A 340 -4.80 -5.60 -12.42
CA ALA A 340 -4.70 -6.88 -11.74
C ALA A 340 -3.25 -7.15 -11.28
N ALA A 341 -3.06 -8.19 -10.47
CA ALA A 341 -1.75 -8.59 -9.93
C ALA A 341 -0.70 -8.94 -11.02
N ASP A 342 -1.12 -9.26 -12.24
CA ASP A 342 -0.22 -9.50 -13.38
C ASP A 342 0.12 -8.22 -14.18
N GLY A 343 -0.39 -7.06 -13.74
CA GLY A 343 -0.23 -5.77 -14.40
C GLY A 343 -1.10 -5.58 -15.64
N SER A 344 -2.00 -6.52 -15.96
CA SER A 344 -3.05 -6.30 -16.96
C SER A 344 -4.12 -5.34 -16.42
N LEU A 345 -4.94 -4.75 -17.29
CA LEU A 345 -6.13 -4.04 -16.82
C LEU A 345 -7.09 -5.04 -16.20
N ASP A 346 -7.56 -4.75 -14.99
CA ASP A 346 -8.46 -5.64 -14.28
C ASP A 346 -9.78 -5.78 -15.07
N PRO A 347 -10.10 -6.99 -15.59
CA PRO A 347 -11.28 -7.20 -16.44
C PRO A 347 -12.60 -6.97 -15.70
N LEU A 348 -12.57 -6.87 -14.37
CA LEU A 348 -13.73 -6.50 -13.56
C LEU A 348 -14.15 -5.05 -13.77
N PHE A 349 -13.18 -4.16 -13.99
CA PHE A 349 -13.41 -2.73 -14.21
C PHE A 349 -13.34 -2.38 -15.71
N HIS A 350 -12.51 -3.11 -16.45
CA HIS A 350 -12.12 -2.75 -17.81
C HIS A 350 -12.38 -3.88 -18.79
N ARG A 351 -13.51 -3.81 -19.51
CA ARG A 351 -13.82 -4.75 -20.60
C ARG A 351 -13.23 -4.34 -21.96
N ARG A 352 -12.64 -3.16 -22.02
CA ARG A 352 -12.08 -2.54 -23.22
C ARG A 352 -10.85 -1.72 -22.82
N PRO A 353 -9.95 -1.42 -23.77
CA PRO A 353 -8.88 -0.46 -23.53
C PRO A 353 -9.42 0.87 -22.97
N VAL A 354 -8.69 1.45 -22.03
CA VAL A 354 -9.05 2.74 -21.42
C VAL A 354 -8.35 3.85 -22.16
N ARG A 355 -9.09 4.89 -22.55
CA ARG A 355 -8.55 6.05 -23.25
C ARG A 355 -8.61 7.26 -22.32
N VAL A 356 -7.45 7.88 -22.09
CA VAL A 356 -7.33 9.09 -21.28
C VAL A 356 -6.85 10.22 -22.17
N ALA A 357 -7.53 11.36 -22.14
CA ALA A 357 -7.09 12.58 -22.81
C ALA A 357 -6.79 13.67 -21.78
N LEU A 358 -5.74 14.43 -22.07
CA LEU A 358 -5.46 15.72 -21.43
C LEU A 358 -5.95 16.82 -22.37
N ARG A 359 -6.74 17.73 -21.81
CA ARG A 359 -7.22 18.94 -22.45
C ARG A 359 -6.34 20.11 -22.03
N GLU A 360 -5.84 20.88 -22.99
CA GLU A 360 -5.15 22.16 -22.78
C GLU A 360 -6.01 23.28 -23.37
N ASP A 361 -6.42 24.21 -22.52
CA ASP A 361 -7.18 25.40 -22.93
C ASP A 361 -6.18 26.47 -23.41
N GLU A 362 -6.09 26.72 -24.73
CA GLU A 362 -5.20 27.75 -25.29
C GLU A 362 -5.83 29.15 -25.23
N ALA A 363 -4.99 30.20 -25.23
CA ALA A 363 -5.40 31.61 -25.09
C ALA A 363 -6.37 32.15 -26.18
N GLU A 364 -6.61 31.39 -27.25
CA GLU A 364 -7.54 31.73 -28.35
C GLU A 364 -8.82 30.88 -28.33
N GLY A 365 -9.09 30.14 -27.25
CA GLY A 365 -10.21 29.20 -27.18
C GLY A 365 -10.04 27.97 -28.07
N ARG A 366 -8.82 27.73 -28.59
CA ARG A 366 -8.46 26.47 -29.22
C ARG A 366 -8.19 25.44 -28.13
N GLU A 367 -8.73 24.25 -28.32
CA GLU A 367 -8.53 23.13 -27.42
C GLU A 367 -7.50 22.19 -28.04
N ARG A 368 -6.35 22.02 -27.38
CA ARG A 368 -5.39 21.00 -27.78
C ARG A 368 -5.60 19.75 -26.93
N ARG A 369 -5.72 18.60 -27.61
CA ARG A 369 -5.86 17.30 -26.95
C ARG A 369 -4.60 16.48 -27.14
N SER A 370 -4.17 15.84 -26.07
CA SER A 370 -3.17 14.76 -26.12
C SER A 370 -3.77 13.54 -25.45
N ALA A 371 -3.77 12.40 -26.13
CA ALA A 371 -4.41 11.20 -25.62
C ALA A 371 -3.46 10.01 -25.57
N PHE A 372 -3.72 9.10 -24.65
CA PHE A 372 -3.09 7.79 -24.62
C PHE A 372 -4.13 6.71 -24.33
N VAL A 373 -3.84 5.51 -24.82
CA VAL A 373 -4.67 4.32 -24.68
C VAL A 373 -3.92 3.29 -23.87
N ILE A 374 -4.59 2.76 -22.86
CA ILE A 374 -4.13 1.65 -22.03
C ILE A 374 -4.82 0.40 -22.55
N GLY A 375 -4.07 -0.48 -23.20
CA GLY A 375 -4.54 -1.77 -23.68
C GLY A 375 -4.87 -2.71 -22.53
N LEU A 376 -5.65 -3.76 -22.80
CA LEU A 376 -6.06 -4.74 -21.79
C LEU A 376 -4.88 -5.45 -21.09
N LEU A 377 -3.73 -5.55 -21.76
CA LEU A 377 -2.50 -6.12 -21.18
C LEU A 377 -1.69 -5.09 -20.35
N GLY A 378 -2.25 -3.91 -20.10
CA GLY A 378 -1.58 -2.81 -19.41
C GLY A 378 -0.56 -2.05 -20.26
N THR A 379 -0.56 -2.25 -21.58
CA THR A 379 0.33 -1.55 -22.52
C THR A 379 -0.14 -0.11 -22.74
N VAL A 380 0.76 0.86 -22.72
CA VAL A 380 0.42 2.29 -22.92
C VAL A 380 0.89 2.73 -24.31
N GLN A 381 -0.03 3.24 -25.12
CA GLN A 381 0.24 3.77 -26.46
C GLN A 381 -0.25 5.22 -26.56
N GLU A 382 0.59 6.10 -27.10
CA GLU A 382 0.20 7.48 -27.40
C GLU A 382 -0.65 7.50 -28.66
N VAL A 383 -1.73 8.29 -28.64
CA VAL A 383 -2.58 8.52 -29.80
C VAL A 383 -2.39 9.96 -30.22
N VAL A 384 -1.78 10.14 -31.39
CA VAL A 384 -1.67 11.44 -32.05
C VAL A 384 -3.03 11.73 -32.68
N GLU A 385 -3.73 12.75 -32.18
CA GLU A 385 -4.99 13.26 -32.75
C GLU A 385 -4.79 14.52 -33.57
#